data_AF-A0A7Y0GU51-F1
#
_entry.id   AF-A0A7Y0GU51-F1
#
_cell.length_a   1.000
_cell.length_b   1.000
_cell.length_c   1.000
_cell.angle_alpha   90.00
_cell.angle_beta   90.00
_cell.angle_gamma   90.00
#
_symmetry.space_group_name_H-M   'P 1'
#
loop_
_entity.id
_entity.type
_entity.pdbx_description
1 polymer ?
#
loop_
_entity_poly.entity_id
_entity_poly.type
_entity_poly.pdbx_seq_one_letter_code
_entity_poly.pdbx_strand_id
1 'polypeptide(L)' 'MHPAIAQHRSGIAASSDADFLVEFAPDAPPSLEAFFGAKADLEQLLGRGVDLVEPGAVRNPYVLASINRNREAVYAA' A
#
# COMPACT_ATOMS: atom_id res chain seq x y z
N MET A 1 -4.63 5.58 15.06
CA MET A 1 -3.68 4.74 14.29
C MET A 1 -3.68 5.32 12.89
N HIS A 2 -2.60 6.00 12.49
CA HIS A 2 -2.57 6.75 11.23
C HIS A 2 -1.52 6.13 10.31
N PRO A 3 -1.94 5.41 9.24
CA PRO A 3 -1.00 4.87 8.29
C PRO A 3 -0.56 5.95 7.30
N ALA A 4 0.72 5.95 6.92
CA ALA A 4 1.15 6.63 5.71
C ALA A 4 0.86 5.70 4.52
N ILE A 5 0.15 6.21 3.52
CA ILE A 5 -0.21 5.45 2.33
C ILE A 5 0.44 6.12 1.12
N ALA A 6 1.20 5.34 0.36
CA ALA A 6 1.79 5.76 -0.89
C ALA A 6 1.38 4.81 -2.01
N GLN A 7 1.07 5.34 -3.20
CA GLN A 7 0.77 4.50 -4.37
C GLN A 7 2.03 4.28 -5.19
N HIS A 8 2.23 3.07 -5.70
CA HIS A 8 3.22 2.80 -6.73
C HIS A 8 2.53 2.83 -8.11
N ARG A 9 3.11 3.54 -9.08
CA ARG A 9 2.56 3.62 -10.43
C ARG A 9 2.83 2.33 -11.22
N SER A 10 1.97 1.33 -11.04
CA SER A 10 1.84 0.20 -11.97
C SER A 10 0.50 0.28 -12.70
N GLY A 11 0.54 0.40 -14.02
CA GLY A 11 -0.62 0.15 -14.89
C GLY A 11 -1.69 1.26 -14.93
N ILE A 12 -1.79 1.94 -16.08
CA ILE A 12 -2.89 2.86 -16.45
C ILE A 12 -4.07 2.10 -17.08
N ALA A 13 -4.08 0.76 -17.02
CA ALA A 13 -5.10 -0.07 -17.62
C ALA A 13 -6.29 -0.22 -16.66
N ALA A 14 -7.51 -0.19 -17.20
CA ALA A 14 -8.75 -0.31 -16.41
C ALA A 14 -8.87 -1.65 -15.65
N SER A 15 -8.04 -2.64 -15.99
CA SER A 15 -8.07 -3.99 -15.41
C SER A 15 -6.85 -4.33 -14.53
N SER A 16 -5.89 -3.42 -14.33
CA SER A 16 -4.75 -3.70 -13.45
C SER A 16 -5.10 -3.39 -11.99
N ASP A 17 -4.55 -4.14 -11.05
CA ASP A 17 -4.71 -3.87 -9.62
C ASP A 17 -3.95 -2.60 -9.20
N ALA A 18 -4.41 -1.92 -8.14
CA ALA A 18 -3.75 -0.75 -7.58
C ALA A 18 -2.75 -1.15 -6.50
N ASP A 19 -1.50 -0.73 -6.64
CA ASP A 19 -0.44 -1.01 -5.68
C ASP A 19 -0.32 0.09 -4.62
N PHE A 20 -0.41 -0.31 -3.36
CA PHE A 20 -0.27 0.57 -2.21
C PHE A 20 0.83 0.09 -1.28
N LEU A 21 1.77 1.00 -1.01
CA LEU A 21 2.73 0.88 0.07
C LEU A 21 2.12 1.51 1.33
N VAL A 22 2.01 0.74 2.41
CA VAL A 22 1.45 1.19 3.68
C VAL A 22 2.47 1.09 4.80
N GLU A 23 2.51 2.10 5.66
CA GLU A 23 3.35 2.11 6.86
C GLU A 23 2.46 2.35 8.08
N PHE A 24 2.51 1.45 9.05
CA PHE A 24 1.81 1.59 10.33
C PHE A 24 2.75 2.13 11.40
N ALA A 25 2.18 2.79 12.41
CA ALA A 25 2.97 3.33 13.52
C ALA A 25 3.65 2.17 14.29
N PRO A 26 4.95 2.28 14.65
CA PRO A 26 5.69 1.18 15.28
C PRO A 26 5.12 0.69 16.61
N ASP A 27 4.45 1.58 17.34
CA ASP A 27 3.79 1.32 18.62
C ASP A 27 2.36 0.78 18.47
N ALA A 28 1.84 0.74 17.26
CA ALA A 28 0.49 0.29 16.93
C ALA A 28 0.47 -0.50 15.61
N PRO A 29 1.07 -1.71 15.58
CA PRO A 29 0.96 -2.58 14.41
C PRO A 29 -0.52 -2.99 14.20
N PRO A 30 -0.95 -3.18 12.95
CA PRO A 30 -2.32 -3.55 12.66
C PRO A 30 -2.60 -4.99 13.12
N SER A 31 -3.83 -5.26 13.51
CA SER A 31 -4.31 -6.64 13.54
C SER A 31 -4.46 -7.16 12.10
N LEU A 32 -4.48 -8.48 11.93
CA LEU A 32 -4.71 -9.09 10.62
C LEU A 32 -6.07 -8.67 10.03
N GLU A 33 -7.08 -8.54 10.89
CA GLU A 33 -8.41 -8.05 10.52
C GLU A 33 -8.36 -6.59 10.05
N ALA A 34 -7.66 -5.70 10.74
CA ALA A 34 -7.52 -4.31 10.33
C ALA A 34 -6.78 -4.18 8.99
N PHE A 35 -5.75 -5.01 8.77
CA PHE A 35 -5.01 -5.01 7.50
C PHE A 35 -5.89 -5.45 6.32
N PHE A 36 -6.61 -6.56 6.46
CA PHE A 36 -7.51 -7.04 5.39
C PHE A 36 -8.76 -6.17 5.22
N GLY A 37 -9.26 -5.55 6.30
CA GLY A 37 -10.31 -4.54 6.24
C GLY A 37 -9.90 -3.35 5.39
N ALA A 38 -8.70 -2.78 5.64
CA ALA A 38 -8.17 -1.68 4.83
C ALA A 38 -8.03 -2.06 3.34
N LYS A 39 -7.61 -3.29 3.03
CA LYS A 39 -7.56 -3.79 1.65
C LYS A 39 -8.96 -3.79 1.02
N ALA A 40 -9.92 -4.42 1.69
CA ALA A 40 -11.28 -4.57 1.17
C ALA A 40 -11.97 -3.20 0.96
N ASP A 41 -11.78 -2.26 1.89
CA ASP A 41 -12.32 -0.91 1.79
C ASP A 41 -11.73 -0.14 0.60
N LEU A 42 -10.41 -0.29 0.35
CA LEU A 42 -9.75 0.31 -0.83
C LEU A 42 -10.24 -0.32 -2.14
N GLU A 43 -10.43 -1.64 -2.18
CA GLU A 43 -10.98 -2.33 -3.36
C GLU A 43 -12.40 -1.86 -3.68
N GLN A 44 -13.23 -1.73 -2.64
CA GLN A 44 -14.59 -1.20 -2.78
C GLN A 44 -14.58 0.25 -3.28
N LEU A 45 -13.70 1.09 -2.72
CA LEU A 45 -13.59 2.49 -3.09
C LEU A 45 -13.12 2.69 -4.54
N LEU A 46 -12.15 1.90 -4.99
CA LEU A 46 -11.52 2.05 -6.30
C LEU A 46 -12.22 1.24 -7.41
N GLY A 47 -13.05 0.26 -7.05
CA GLY A 47 -13.72 -0.62 -8.00
C GLY A 47 -12.77 -1.53 -8.78
N ARG A 48 -11.56 -1.77 -8.26
CA ARG A 48 -10.53 -2.66 -8.83
C ARG A 48 -9.77 -3.36 -7.71
N GLY A 49 -9.03 -4.42 -8.02
CA GLY A 49 -8.20 -5.11 -7.04
C GLY A 49 -7.10 -4.19 -6.48
N VAL A 50 -6.68 -4.49 -5.25
CA VAL A 50 -5.69 -3.71 -4.52
C VAL A 50 -4.65 -4.65 -3.91
N ASP A 51 -3.39 -4.35 -4.15
CA ASP A 51 -2.25 -4.97 -3.48
C ASP A 51 -1.72 -4.03 -2.39
N LEU A 52 -1.80 -4.46 -1.13
CA LEU A 52 -1.21 -3.76 0.02
C LEU A 52 0.11 -4.41 0.40
N VAL A 53 1.17 -3.60 0.51
CA VAL A 53 2.51 -4.04 0.90
C VAL A 53 3.08 -3.11 1.97
N GLU A 54 3.66 -3.67 3.02
CA GLU A 54 4.51 -2.90 3.94
C GLU A 54 5.96 -2.86 3.43
N PRO A 55 6.69 -1.74 3.57
CA PRO A 55 8.10 -1.68 3.14
C PRO A 55 8.96 -2.78 3.76
N GLY A 56 8.70 -3.15 5.01
CA GLY A 56 9.42 -4.21 5.73
C GLY A 56 9.22 -5.62 5.15
N ALA A 57 8.15 -5.84 4.37
CA ALA A 57 7.93 -7.12 3.69
C ALA A 57 8.78 -7.27 2.41
N VAL A 58 9.31 -6.17 1.87
CA VAL A 58 10.08 -6.18 0.62
C VAL A 58 11.55 -6.53 0.89
N ARG A 59 11.89 -7.81 0.78
CA ARG A 59 13.25 -8.31 1.09
C ARG A 59 14.32 -7.95 0.05
N ASN A 60 13.94 -7.74 -1.20
CA ASN A 60 14.91 -7.39 -2.24
C ASN A 60 15.19 -5.88 -2.19
N PRO A 61 16.44 -5.45 -1.85
CA PRO A 61 16.75 -4.04 -1.68
C PRO A 61 16.65 -3.25 -3.00
N TYR A 62 16.84 -3.90 -4.15
CA TYR A 62 16.70 -3.24 -5.45
C TYR A 62 15.23 -2.95 -5.77
N VAL A 63 14.32 -3.86 -5.41
CA VAL A 63 12.87 -3.66 -5.55
C VAL A 63 12.42 -2.54 -4.62
N LEU A 64 12.81 -2.60 -3.34
CA LEU A 64 12.47 -1.56 -2.36
C LEU A 64 12.96 -0.18 -2.80
N ALA A 65 14.21 -0.08 -3.29
CA ALA A 65 14.75 1.16 -3.82
C ALA A 65 13.97 1.66 -5.05
N SER A 66 13.50 0.76 -5.92
CA SER A 66 12.66 1.12 -7.06
C SER A 66 11.29 1.64 -6.63
N ILE A 67 10.64 0.97 -5.68
CA ILE A 67 9.36 1.43 -5.12
C ILE A 67 9.53 2.81 -4.50
N ASN A 68 10.53 3.00 -3.64
CA ASN A 68 10.78 4.27 -2.96
C ASN A 68 11.07 5.44 -3.92
N ARG A 69 11.72 5.18 -5.07
CA ARG A 69 11.96 6.21 -6.10
C ARG A 69 10.68 6.62 -6.86
N ASN A 70 9.70 5.72 -6.96
CA ASN A 70 8.54 5.87 -7.83
C ASN A 70 7.21 5.99 -7.07
N ARG A 71 7.24 5.96 -5.73
CA ARG A 71 6.03 6.08 -4.90
C ARG A 71 5.55 7.51 -4.84
N GLU A 72 4.23 7.69 -4.83
CA GLU A 72 3.57 8.97 -4.63
C GLU A 72 2.82 8.94 -3.31
N ALA A 73 3.07 9.91 -2.42
CA ALA A 73 2.36 10.01 -1.16
C ALA A 73 0.91 10.40 -1.42
N VAL A 74 -0.04 9.57 -0.99
CA VAL A 74 -1.48 9.79 -1.20
C VAL A 74 -2.21 10.11 0.09
N TYR A 75 -1.66 9.73 1.24
CA TYR A 75 -2.18 10.10 2.54
C TYR A 75 -1.07 10.12 3.59
N ALA A 76 -1.06 11.19 4.40
CA ALA A 76 -0.24 11.34 5.59
C ALA A 76 -1.04 12.12 6.64
N ALA A 77 -1.20 11.55 7.84
CA ALA A 77 -1.91 12.14 8.98
C ALA A 77 -1.17 11.87 10.28
#